data_AF-A0A7J3D3K1-F1
#
_entry.id   AF-A0A7J3D3K1-F1
#
_cell.length_a   1.000
_cell.length_b   1.000
_cell.length_c   1.000
_cell.angle_alpha   90.00
_cell.angle_beta   90.00
_cell.angle_gamma   90.00
#
_symmetry.space_group_name_H-M   'P 1'
#
loop_
_entity.id
_entity.type
_entity.pdbx_description
1 polymer ?
#
loop_
_entity_poly.entity_id
_entity_poly.type
_entity_poly.pdbx_seq_one_letter_code
_entity_poly.pdbx_strand_id
1 'polypeptide(L)'
;MSDVIKLQVMEAYTRDVGRGIARVDYSIMDLLQAHTGDVIEVKGRKRTVAKVLPVHPSDEGKDIIRVDGITRNNADVPLGDTVFVRKINALPAEKITLIPPEGYPPLDKRYFAEVLESLAVTKGDNIMVPYFGSKLIFNVLAISPNVDAVVITKRTEFIISERGEALKGVPQVTYEDIGGLKDEIQKVREMIELPLRHP
;
A
#
# COMPACT_ATOMS: atom_id res chain seq x y z
N MET A 1 -11.59 -24.10 -0.02
CA MET A 1 -10.43 -23.36 -0.56
C MET A 1 -10.99 -22.03 -1.02
N SER A 2 -10.44 -20.91 -0.57
CA SER A 2 -10.88 -19.59 -1.03
C SER A 2 -10.63 -19.48 -2.54
N ASP A 3 -11.65 -19.12 -3.31
CA ASP A 3 -11.52 -18.94 -4.75
C ASP A 3 -10.54 -17.81 -5.06
N VAL A 4 -9.68 -18.04 -6.06
CA VAL A 4 -8.73 -17.05 -6.55
C VAL A 4 -9.38 -16.35 -7.73
N ILE A 5 -9.58 -15.04 -7.62
CA ILE A 5 -10.27 -14.24 -8.63
C ILE A 5 -9.27 -13.32 -9.32
N LYS A 6 -9.36 -13.24 -10.64
CA LYS A 6 -8.55 -12.33 -11.45
C LYS A 6 -9.31 -11.01 -11.64
N LEU A 7 -8.67 -9.89 -11.30
CA LEU A 7 -9.26 -8.56 -11.42
C LEU A 7 -8.30 -7.61 -12.13
N GLN A 8 -8.84 -6.62 -12.84
CA GLN A 8 -8.04 -5.58 -13.48
C GLN A 8 -7.79 -4.40 -12.51
N VAL A 9 -6.54 -3.96 -12.42
CA VAL A 9 -6.11 -2.89 -11.52
C VAL A 9 -6.51 -1.53 -12.07
N MET A 10 -7.28 -0.79 -11.29
CA MET A 10 -7.70 0.58 -11.56
C MET A 10 -7.22 1.51 -10.45
N GLU A 11 -7.18 2.81 -10.74
CA GLU A 11 -6.75 3.82 -9.78
C GLU A 11 -7.73 3.92 -8.58
N ALA A 12 -7.17 4.02 -7.37
CA ALA A 12 -7.94 4.27 -6.16
C ALA A 12 -8.60 5.66 -6.14
N TYR A 13 -9.63 5.80 -5.32
CA TYR A 13 -10.14 7.13 -4.99
C TYR A 13 -9.13 7.88 -4.13
N THR A 14 -9.02 9.19 -4.31
CA THR A 14 -8.05 10.05 -3.59
C THR A 14 -8.12 9.88 -2.06
N ARG A 15 -9.33 9.64 -1.52
CA ARG A 15 -9.57 9.42 -0.07
C ARG A 15 -9.05 8.09 0.48
N ASP A 16 -8.74 7.13 -0.38
CA ASP A 16 -8.29 5.79 0.00
C ASP A 16 -6.76 5.65 -0.05
N VAL A 17 -6.06 6.67 -0.58
CA VAL A 17 -4.60 6.68 -0.74
C VAL A 17 -3.90 6.58 0.62
N GLY A 18 -2.98 5.62 0.74
CA GLY A 18 -2.19 5.37 1.94
C GLY A 18 -2.90 4.56 3.02
N ARG A 19 -4.12 4.08 2.77
CA ARG A 19 -4.94 3.34 3.75
C ARG A 19 -4.94 1.83 3.54
N GLY A 20 -4.24 1.34 2.52
CA GLY A 20 -4.20 -0.08 2.16
C GLY A 20 -5.59 -0.63 1.84
N ILE A 21 -6.41 0.15 1.14
CA ILE A 21 -7.78 -0.21 0.76
C ILE A 21 -7.78 -0.73 -0.68
N ALA A 22 -8.40 -1.89 -0.88
CA ALA A 22 -8.74 -2.43 -2.17
C ALA A 22 -10.26 -2.42 -2.33
N ARG A 23 -10.77 -1.72 -3.34
CA ARG A 23 -12.20 -1.73 -3.63
C ARG A 23 -12.56 -2.70 -4.75
N VAL A 24 -13.54 -3.55 -4.49
CA VAL A 24 -14.08 -4.52 -5.45
C VAL A 24 -15.61 -4.52 -5.40
N ASP A 25 -16.24 -5.11 -6.41
CA ASP A 25 -17.70 -5.28 -6.52
C ASP A 25 -18.24 -6.26 -5.47
N TYR A 26 -19.48 -6.07 -5.02
CA TYR A 26 -20.16 -7.00 -4.12
C TYR A 26 -20.22 -8.44 -4.65
N SER A 27 -20.46 -8.64 -5.94
CA SER A 27 -20.43 -9.96 -6.58
C SER A 27 -19.07 -10.64 -6.43
N ILE A 28 -17.98 -9.87 -6.54
CA ILE A 28 -16.62 -10.36 -6.33
C ILE A 28 -16.37 -10.63 -4.84
N MET A 29 -16.88 -9.78 -3.94
CA MET A 29 -16.79 -10.01 -2.49
C MET A 29 -17.50 -11.31 -2.09
N ASP A 30 -18.68 -11.58 -2.64
CA ASP A 30 -19.44 -12.80 -2.40
C ASP A 30 -18.70 -14.04 -2.88
N LEU A 31 -18.09 -13.99 -4.07
CA LEU A 31 -17.24 -15.05 -4.60
C LEU A 31 -16.00 -15.29 -3.73
N LEU A 32 -15.38 -14.23 -3.22
CA LEU A 32 -14.27 -14.32 -2.27
C LEU A 32 -14.69 -14.75 -0.86
N GLN A 33 -16.01 -14.80 -0.59
CA GLN A 33 -16.60 -14.95 0.75
C GLN A 33 -16.07 -13.90 1.73
N ALA A 34 -15.83 -12.67 1.24
CA ALA A 34 -15.24 -11.58 1.99
C ALA A 34 -16.29 -10.52 2.34
N HIS A 35 -16.19 -9.95 3.54
CA HIS A 35 -17.04 -8.85 3.98
C HIS A 35 -16.27 -7.54 4.01
N THR A 36 -16.99 -6.42 4.05
CA THR A 36 -16.39 -5.09 4.20
C THR A 36 -15.48 -5.06 5.43
N GLY A 37 -14.21 -4.74 5.22
CA GLY A 37 -13.21 -4.66 6.27
C GLY A 37 -12.33 -5.92 6.42
N ASP A 38 -12.68 -7.03 5.76
CA ASP A 38 -11.82 -8.21 5.69
C ASP A 38 -10.52 -7.91 4.94
N VAL A 39 -9.52 -8.77 5.14
CA VAL A 39 -8.23 -8.66 4.46
C VAL A 39 -8.20 -9.64 3.29
N ILE A 40 -7.77 -9.12 2.14
CA ILE A 40 -7.52 -9.89 0.94
C ILE A 40 -6.04 -9.83 0.59
N GLU A 41 -5.53 -10.94 0.08
CA GLU A 41 -4.25 -10.98 -0.58
C GLU A 41 -4.40 -10.44 -1.99
N VAL A 42 -3.50 -9.54 -2.39
CA VAL A 42 -3.37 -9.05 -3.75
C VAL A 42 -2.04 -9.54 -4.30
N LYS A 43 -2.09 -10.41 -5.30
CA LYS A 43 -0.91 -11.03 -5.92
C LYS A 43 -0.75 -10.53 -7.35
N GLY A 44 0.24 -9.66 -7.54
CA GLY A 44 0.80 -9.32 -8.85
C GLY A 44 2.06 -10.14 -9.12
N ARG A 45 3.17 -9.46 -9.44
CA ARG A 45 4.51 -10.08 -9.45
C ARG A 45 5.01 -10.35 -8.04
N LYS A 46 4.63 -9.48 -7.10
CA LYS A 46 4.82 -9.64 -5.67
C LYS A 46 3.47 -9.82 -4.98
N ARG A 47 3.53 -10.35 -3.77
CA ARG A 47 2.36 -10.53 -2.90
C ARG A 47 2.29 -9.36 -1.94
N THR A 48 1.11 -8.78 -1.81
CA THR A 48 0.78 -7.79 -0.77
C THR A 48 -0.62 -8.07 -0.23
N VAL A 49 -1.09 -7.25 0.69
CA VAL A 49 -2.42 -7.38 1.30
C VAL A 49 -3.12 -6.04 1.36
N ALA A 50 -4.45 -6.09 1.31
CA ALA A 50 -5.27 -4.90 1.41
C ALA A 50 -6.60 -5.21 2.09
N LYS A 51 -7.21 -4.19 2.68
CA LYS A 51 -8.56 -4.27 3.24
C LYS A 51 -9.59 -4.12 2.15
N VAL A 52 -10.54 -5.05 2.08
CA VAL A 52 -11.59 -5.03 1.08
C VAL A 52 -12.72 -4.08 1.47
N LEU A 53 -13.08 -3.19 0.55
CA LEU A 53 -14.25 -2.32 0.64
C LEU A 53 -15.06 -2.41 -0.66
N PRO A 54 -16.36 -2.07 -0.65
CA PRO A 54 -17.14 -2.02 -1.88
C PRO A 54 -16.72 -0.85 -2.79
N VAL A 55 -16.79 -1.06 -4.10
CA VAL A 55 -16.72 0.03 -5.10
C VAL A 55 -17.97 0.92 -5.07
N HIS A 56 -17.90 2.06 -5.75
CA HIS A 56 -19.09 2.86 -6.01
C HIS A 56 -20.02 2.13 -7.00
N PRO A 57 -21.36 2.23 -6.90
CA PRO A 57 -22.29 1.54 -7.81
C PRO A 57 -22.04 1.78 -9.31
N SER A 58 -21.45 2.92 -9.67
CA SER A 58 -21.08 3.24 -11.07
C SER A 58 -19.94 2.38 -11.64
N ASP A 59 -19.23 1.65 -10.78
CA ASP A 59 -18.10 0.79 -11.11
C ASP A 59 -18.42 -0.70 -10.99
N GLU A 60 -19.67 -1.05 -10.68
CA GLU A 60 -20.13 -2.43 -10.60
C GLU A 60 -20.11 -3.14 -11.97
N GLY A 61 -19.88 -4.45 -11.96
CA GLY A 61 -19.88 -5.34 -13.13
C GLY A 61 -18.66 -5.22 -14.05
N LYS A 62 -17.59 -4.55 -13.62
CA LYS A 62 -16.40 -4.31 -14.46
C LYS A 62 -15.21 -5.23 -14.18
N ASP A 63 -15.32 -6.16 -13.24
CA ASP A 63 -14.22 -7.06 -12.80
C ASP A 63 -12.92 -6.31 -12.46
N ILE A 64 -13.06 -5.14 -11.81
CA ILE A 64 -11.94 -4.28 -11.43
C ILE A 64 -11.66 -4.31 -9.94
N ILE A 65 -10.40 -4.03 -9.61
CA ILE A 65 -9.94 -3.72 -8.27
C ILE A 65 -9.30 -2.34 -8.26
N ARG A 66 -9.85 -1.43 -7.44
CA ARG A 66 -9.26 -0.09 -7.24
C ARG A 66 -8.29 -0.13 -6.07
N VAL A 67 -7.02 0.17 -6.32
CA VAL A 67 -5.94 0.20 -5.33
C VAL A 67 -5.05 1.41 -5.53
N ASP A 68 -4.42 1.87 -4.45
CA ASP A 68 -3.56 3.04 -4.47
C ASP A 68 -2.14 2.71 -4.99
N GLY A 69 -1.33 3.75 -5.19
CA GLY A 69 0.03 3.60 -5.70
C GLY A 69 0.94 2.76 -4.78
N ILE A 70 0.72 2.82 -3.46
CA ILE A 70 1.51 2.06 -2.49
C ILE A 70 1.20 0.57 -2.60
N THR A 71 -0.09 0.18 -2.58
CA THR A 71 -0.50 -1.23 -2.72
C THR A 71 -0.06 -1.78 -4.07
N ARG A 72 -0.17 -0.99 -5.15
CA ARG A 72 0.33 -1.37 -6.48
C ARG A 72 1.83 -1.59 -6.51
N ASN A 73 2.60 -0.71 -5.89
CA ASN A 73 4.05 -0.86 -5.81
C ASN A 73 4.44 -2.10 -5.00
N ASN A 74 3.74 -2.37 -3.90
CA ASN A 74 3.94 -3.59 -3.09
C ASN A 74 3.63 -4.86 -3.89
N ALA A 75 2.57 -4.85 -4.70
CA ALA A 75 2.23 -5.95 -5.61
C ALA A 75 3.11 -6.01 -6.88
N ASP A 76 3.91 -4.97 -7.14
CA ASP A 76 4.68 -4.76 -8.37
C ASP A 76 3.81 -4.94 -9.63
N VAL A 77 2.78 -4.10 -9.74
CA VAL A 77 1.79 -4.13 -10.83
C VAL A 77 1.45 -2.72 -11.35
N PRO A 78 1.45 -2.50 -12.69
CA PRO A 78 1.05 -1.24 -13.29
C PRO A 78 -0.48 -1.09 -13.36
N LEU A 79 -0.96 0.13 -13.64
CA LEU A 79 -2.39 0.37 -13.91
C LEU A 79 -2.83 -0.36 -15.18
N GLY A 80 -4.05 -0.89 -15.17
CA GLY A 80 -4.65 -1.60 -16.30
C GLY A 80 -4.21 -3.06 -16.42
N ASP A 81 -3.19 -3.49 -15.69
CA ASP A 81 -2.79 -4.90 -15.63
C ASP A 81 -3.65 -5.67 -14.61
N THR A 82 -3.46 -6.98 -14.54
CA THR A 82 -4.31 -7.87 -13.74
C THR A 82 -3.61 -8.40 -12.51
N VAL A 83 -4.37 -8.60 -11.44
CA VAL A 83 -3.92 -9.22 -10.19
C VAL A 83 -4.82 -10.38 -9.82
N PHE A 84 -4.26 -11.30 -9.04
CA PHE A 84 -5.02 -12.39 -8.42
C PHE A 84 -5.34 -12.03 -6.98
N VAL A 85 -6.60 -12.17 -6.61
CA VAL A 85 -7.11 -11.83 -5.29
C VAL A 85 -7.69 -13.06 -4.63
N ARG A 86 -7.41 -13.23 -3.34
CA ARG A 86 -8.04 -14.24 -2.49
C ARG A 86 -8.24 -13.72 -1.09
N LYS A 87 -9.27 -14.19 -0.40
CA LYS A 87 -9.46 -13.90 1.03
C LYS A 87 -8.37 -14.58 1.86
N ILE A 88 -7.84 -13.87 2.83
CA ILE A 88 -6.90 -14.40 3.82
C ILE A 88 -7.35 -14.01 5.23
N ASN A 89 -6.91 -14.76 6.23
CA ASN A 89 -7.07 -14.36 7.61
C ASN A 89 -5.84 -13.60 8.08
N ALA A 90 -6.01 -12.36 8.53
CA ALA A 90 -4.93 -11.54 9.04
C ALA A 90 -5.08 -11.39 10.56
N LEU A 91 -4.04 -11.77 11.30
CA LEU A 91 -4.05 -11.71 12.76
C LEU A 91 -3.66 -10.31 13.26
N PRO A 92 -4.09 -9.90 14.46
CA PRO A 92 -3.57 -8.69 15.09
C PRO A 92 -2.04 -8.75 15.22
N ALA A 93 -1.36 -7.68 14.81
CA ALA A 93 0.09 -7.59 14.94
C ALA A 93 0.49 -7.35 16.40
N GLU A 94 1.37 -8.20 16.92
CA GLU A 94 2.03 -7.99 18.21
C GLU A 94 3.20 -7.01 18.04
N LYS A 95 3.98 -7.22 16.99
CA LYS A 95 5.22 -6.46 16.75
C LYS A 95 5.50 -6.33 15.26
N ILE A 96 5.98 -5.16 14.84
CA ILE A 96 6.40 -4.89 13.47
C ILE A 96 7.76 -4.21 13.48
N THR A 97 8.67 -4.72 12.64
CA THR A 97 9.98 -4.11 12.40
C THR A 97 9.96 -3.37 11.09
N LEU A 98 10.27 -2.08 11.12
CA LEU A 98 10.24 -1.17 9.99
C LEU A 98 11.64 -0.66 9.65
N ILE A 99 11.90 -0.53 8.35
CA ILE A 99 13.08 0.13 7.82
C ILE A 99 12.72 1.59 7.52
N PRO A 100 13.40 2.57 8.12
CA PRO A 100 13.13 3.98 7.88
C PRO A 100 13.72 4.47 6.54
N PRO A 101 13.12 5.51 5.94
CA PRO A 101 13.67 6.20 4.77
C PRO A 101 14.95 7.00 5.11
N GLU A 102 15.64 7.51 4.09
CA GLU A 102 16.79 8.43 4.29
C GLU A 102 16.31 9.66 5.10
N GLY A 103 17.12 10.15 6.04
CA GLY A 103 16.79 11.40 6.76
C GLY A 103 15.54 11.29 7.66
N TYR A 104 15.16 10.08 8.06
CA TYR A 104 14.06 9.85 8.99
C TYR A 104 14.24 10.65 10.29
N PRO A 105 13.30 11.55 10.63
CA PRO A 105 13.33 12.28 11.89
C PRO A 105 12.97 11.34 13.05
N PRO A 106 13.43 11.61 14.28
CA PRO A 106 13.02 10.83 15.44
C PRO A 106 11.50 10.98 15.66
N LEU A 107 10.72 9.92 15.41
CA LEU A 107 9.28 9.88 15.74
C LEU A 107 9.02 9.02 16.97
N ASP A 108 8.00 9.40 17.73
CA ASP A 108 7.47 8.54 18.79
C ASP A 108 6.86 7.27 18.17
N LYS A 109 7.20 6.11 18.73
CA LYS A 109 6.61 4.81 18.36
C LYS A 109 5.08 4.82 18.48
N ARG A 110 4.53 5.59 19.42
CA ARG A 110 3.08 5.74 19.61
C ARG A 110 2.40 6.36 18.39
N TYR A 111 3.10 7.23 17.67
CA TYR A 111 2.59 7.86 16.46
C TYR A 111 2.27 6.83 15.38
N PHE A 112 3.14 5.82 15.20
CA PHE A 112 2.92 4.75 14.23
C PHE A 112 1.65 3.95 14.52
N ALA A 113 1.41 3.61 15.79
CA ALA A 113 0.22 2.85 16.18
C ALA A 113 -1.09 3.63 15.96
N GLU A 114 -1.04 4.96 16.07
CA GLU A 114 -2.19 5.84 15.81
C GLU A 114 -2.46 6.00 14.32
N VAL A 115 -1.44 6.30 13.51
CA VAL A 115 -1.63 6.60 12.08
C VAL A 115 -1.78 5.36 11.20
N LEU A 116 -1.21 4.23 11.63
CA LEU A 116 -1.29 2.96 10.90
C LEU A 116 -2.39 2.04 11.44
N GLU A 117 -3.23 2.52 12.36
CA GLU A 117 -4.30 1.71 12.94
C GLU A 117 -5.17 1.09 11.83
N SER A 118 -5.46 -0.20 11.98
CA SER A 118 -6.28 -0.98 11.06
C SER A 118 -5.69 -1.19 9.66
N LEU A 119 -4.43 -0.81 9.41
CA LEU A 119 -3.72 -1.14 8.18
C LEU A 119 -3.32 -2.63 8.21
N ALA A 120 -3.60 -3.35 7.13
CA ALA A 120 -3.11 -4.71 6.93
C ALA A 120 -1.76 -4.67 6.19
N VAL A 121 -0.80 -5.47 6.64
CA VAL A 121 0.55 -5.52 6.07
C VAL A 121 1.09 -6.94 6.03
N THR A 122 1.97 -7.20 5.07
CA THR A 122 2.81 -8.40 5.01
C THR A 122 4.29 -8.02 4.99
N LYS A 123 5.17 -9.01 5.14
CA LYS A 123 6.62 -8.81 5.08
C LYS A 123 7.03 -8.28 3.70
N GLY A 124 7.81 -7.21 3.68
CA GLY A 124 8.32 -6.56 2.48
C GLY A 124 7.43 -5.44 1.95
N ASP A 125 6.24 -5.23 2.52
CA ASP A 125 5.36 -4.12 2.13
C ASP A 125 5.98 -2.76 2.44
N ASN A 126 5.75 -1.80 1.55
CA ASN A 126 5.97 -0.40 1.84
C ASN A 126 4.70 0.18 2.48
N ILE A 127 4.89 0.96 3.55
CA ILE A 127 3.82 1.65 4.26
C ILE A 127 4.10 3.14 4.29
N MET A 128 3.05 3.94 4.16
CA MET A 128 3.13 5.40 4.20
C MET A 128 2.73 5.90 5.58
N VAL A 129 3.66 6.61 6.22
CA VAL A 129 3.44 7.32 7.47
C VAL A 129 3.38 8.82 7.15
N PRO A 130 2.23 9.49 7.34
CA PRO A 130 2.16 10.94 7.23
C PRO A 130 3.15 11.61 8.19
N TYR A 131 3.77 12.72 7.80
CA TYR A 131 4.65 13.49 8.69
C TYR A 131 4.70 14.95 8.28
N PHE A 132 4.09 15.85 9.07
CA PHE A 132 4.09 17.32 8.87
C PHE A 132 3.97 17.77 7.39
N GLY A 133 2.88 17.40 6.73
CA GLY A 133 2.63 17.77 5.32
C GLY A 133 3.46 17.00 4.28
N SER A 134 4.39 16.16 4.72
CA SER A 134 5.13 15.19 3.91
C SER A 134 4.66 13.75 4.19
N LYS A 135 5.20 12.80 3.42
CA LYS A 135 4.91 11.38 3.51
C LYS A 135 6.22 10.61 3.62
N LEU A 136 6.38 9.82 4.68
CA LEU A 136 7.53 8.96 4.88
C LEU A 136 7.16 7.52 4.52
N ILE A 137 8.01 6.87 3.74
CA ILE A 137 7.79 5.48 3.30
C ILE A 137 8.71 4.58 4.08
N PHE A 138 8.11 3.65 4.83
CA PHE A 138 8.83 2.62 5.56
C PHE A 138 8.64 1.29 4.87
N ASN A 139 9.63 0.41 4.98
CA ASN A 139 9.49 -0.96 4.52
C ASN A 139 9.31 -1.92 5.71
N VAL A 140 8.39 -2.86 5.61
CA VAL A 140 8.13 -3.87 6.64
C VAL A 140 9.18 -4.98 6.55
N LEU A 141 10.18 -4.95 7.43
CA LEU A 141 11.23 -5.98 7.47
C LEU A 141 10.72 -7.29 8.05
N ALA A 142 9.93 -7.20 9.13
CA ALA A 142 9.43 -8.37 9.85
C ALA A 142 8.12 -8.07 10.57
N ILE A 143 7.30 -9.11 10.73
CA ILE A 143 6.01 -9.09 11.41
C ILE A 143 5.95 -10.20 12.46
N SER A 144 5.28 -9.95 13.57
CA SER A 144 4.95 -10.92 14.63
C SER A 144 3.44 -10.88 14.91
N PRO A 145 2.75 -12.03 14.93
CA PRO A 145 3.28 -13.39 14.72
C PRO A 145 3.76 -13.62 13.27
N ASN A 146 4.62 -14.63 13.06
CA ASN A 146 5.12 -14.99 11.73
C ASN A 146 4.05 -15.73 10.93
N VAL A 147 3.14 -14.95 10.35
CA VAL A 147 2.04 -15.40 9.52
C VAL A 147 2.06 -14.66 8.18
N ASP A 148 1.16 -15.03 7.29
CA ASP A 148 1.04 -14.45 5.96
C ASP A 148 0.76 -12.94 5.96
N ALA A 149 -0.05 -12.47 6.92
CA ALA A 149 -0.45 -11.08 7.02
C ALA A 149 -0.87 -10.74 8.44
N VAL A 150 -0.64 -9.49 8.83
CA VAL A 150 -1.09 -8.97 10.13
C VAL A 150 -1.84 -7.66 9.96
N VAL A 151 -2.75 -7.37 10.89
CA VAL A 151 -3.45 -6.08 10.99
C VAL A 151 -2.88 -5.30 12.15
N ILE A 152 -2.47 -4.07 11.88
CA ILE A 152 -1.95 -3.15 12.88
C ILE A 152 -3.06 -2.71 13.82
N THR A 153 -2.79 -2.77 15.12
CA THR A 153 -3.69 -2.31 16.17
C THR A 153 -2.98 -1.32 17.09
N LYS A 154 -3.72 -0.63 17.96
CA LYS A 154 -3.13 0.26 18.98
C LYS A 154 -2.14 -0.42 19.93
N ARG A 155 -2.17 -1.75 20.01
CA ARG A 155 -1.29 -2.54 20.89
C ARG A 155 -0.02 -3.02 20.18
N THR A 156 0.09 -2.81 18.87
CA THR A 156 1.22 -3.25 18.08
C THR A 156 2.47 -2.47 18.48
N GLU A 157 3.54 -3.19 18.81
CA GLU A 157 4.84 -2.60 19.12
C GLU A 157 5.65 -2.37 17.84
N PHE A 158 6.18 -1.16 17.66
CA PHE A 158 7.03 -0.83 16.52
C PHE A 158 8.52 -0.81 16.90
N ILE A 159 9.32 -1.50 16.10
CA ILE A 159 10.78 -1.40 16.09
C ILE A 159 11.22 -0.75 14.79
N ILE A 160 12.06 0.26 14.89
CA ILE A 160 12.71 0.87 13.74
C ILE A 160 14.12 0.26 13.66
N SER A 161 14.41 -0.45 12.56
CA SER A 161 15.73 -1.05 12.34
C SER A 161 16.74 -0.01 11.89
N GLU A 162 18.01 -0.20 12.25
CA GLU A 162 19.10 0.56 11.64
C GLU A 162 19.31 0.09 10.20
N ARG A 163 19.47 1.03 9.26
CA ARG A 163 19.59 0.76 7.81
C ARG A 163 20.63 -0.31 7.45
N GLY A 164 21.69 -0.45 8.25
CA GLY A 164 22.82 -1.35 8.00
C GLY A 164 22.45 -2.84 7.99
N GLU A 165 21.40 -3.25 8.69
CA GLU A 165 20.99 -4.66 8.75
C GLU A 165 20.06 -5.10 7.60
N ALA A 166 19.43 -4.14 6.90
CA ALA A 166 18.31 -4.39 6.01
C ALA A 166 18.63 -4.40 4.50
N LEU A 167 19.83 -3.98 4.09
CA LEU A 167 20.17 -3.77 2.67
C LEU A 167 20.45 -5.04 1.85
N LYS A 168 20.27 -6.25 2.39
CA LYS A 168 20.32 -7.49 1.60
C LYS A 168 18.96 -7.77 0.96
N GLY A 169 18.59 -6.99 -0.07
CA GLY A 169 17.61 -7.43 -1.07
C GLY A 169 16.28 -6.66 -1.20
N VAL A 170 16.14 -5.47 -0.61
CA VAL A 170 14.94 -4.63 -0.84
C VAL A 170 15.25 -3.58 -1.91
N PRO A 171 14.58 -3.60 -3.08
CA PRO A 171 14.75 -2.55 -4.08
C PRO A 171 14.26 -1.20 -3.52
N GLN A 172 15.09 -0.17 -3.65
CA GLN A 172 14.69 1.19 -3.28
C GLN A 172 13.63 1.68 -4.26
N VAL A 173 12.44 2.00 -3.72
CA VAL A 173 11.35 2.59 -4.49
C VAL A 173 11.59 4.09 -4.53
N THR A 174 11.84 4.64 -5.72
CA THR A 174 11.95 6.08 -5.91
C THR A 174 10.55 6.69 -5.98
N TYR A 175 10.45 7.96 -5.61
CA TYR A 175 9.19 8.72 -5.54
C TYR A 175 8.41 8.75 -6.87
N GLU A 176 9.08 8.43 -7.97
CA GLU A 176 8.52 8.37 -9.33
C GLU A 176 7.60 7.16 -9.57
N ASP A 177 7.77 6.08 -8.81
CA ASP A 177 7.07 4.80 -9.00
C ASP A 177 5.70 4.73 -8.32
N ILE A 178 5.35 5.72 -7.49
CA ILE A 178 4.08 5.77 -6.75
C ILE A 178 3.00 6.56 -7.51
N GLY A 179 3.39 7.26 -8.58
CA GLY A 179 2.49 7.84 -9.59
C GLY A 179 1.68 9.06 -9.12
N GLY A 180 1.43 9.98 -10.06
CA GLY A 180 0.38 10.99 -9.96
C GLY A 180 0.78 12.45 -10.21
N LEU A 181 2.07 12.79 -10.18
CA LEU A 181 2.54 14.17 -10.40
C LEU A 181 3.40 14.34 -11.67
N LYS A 182 3.43 13.37 -12.59
CA LYS A 182 4.22 13.54 -13.83
C LYS A 182 3.72 14.74 -14.64
N ASP A 183 2.41 14.95 -14.71
CA ASP A 183 1.84 16.08 -15.43
C ASP A 183 2.04 17.41 -14.70
N GLU A 184 1.88 17.49 -13.37
CA GLU A 184 2.19 18.71 -12.61
C GLU A 184 3.69 19.04 -12.61
N ILE A 185 4.57 18.05 -12.43
CA ILE A 185 6.03 18.27 -12.41
C ILE A 185 6.51 18.67 -13.81
N GLN A 186 5.97 18.07 -14.88
CA GLN A 186 6.32 18.44 -16.25
C GLN A 186 5.82 19.84 -16.60
N LYS A 187 4.61 20.23 -16.18
CA LYS A 187 4.09 21.61 -16.35
C LYS A 187 4.90 22.64 -15.58
N VAL A 188 5.28 22.35 -14.34
CA VAL A 188 6.17 23.23 -13.55
C VAL A 188 7.53 23.32 -14.26
N ARG A 189 8.11 22.18 -14.64
CA ARG A 189 9.42 22.13 -15.32
C ARG A 189 9.43 22.87 -16.65
N GLU A 190 8.37 22.79 -17.43
CA GLU A 190 8.19 23.61 -18.63
C GLU A 190 8.10 25.10 -18.28
N MET A 191 7.30 25.50 -17.28
CA MET A 191 7.19 26.91 -16.86
C MET A 191 8.49 27.52 -16.33
N ILE A 192 9.36 26.75 -15.67
CA ILE A 192 10.69 27.23 -15.22
C ILE A 192 11.79 27.13 -16.29
N GLU A 193 11.74 26.15 -17.20
CA GLU A 193 12.80 25.96 -18.22
C GLU A 193 12.56 26.77 -19.51
N LEU A 194 11.31 27.10 -19.89
CA LEU A 194 11.00 27.90 -21.09
C LEU A 194 11.61 29.33 -21.09
N PRO A 195 11.61 30.09 -19.97
CA PRO A 195 12.19 31.44 -19.95
C PRO A 195 13.73 31.47 -20.08
N LEU A 196 14.39 30.32 -19.91
CA LEU A 196 15.85 30.20 -19.92
C LEU A 196 16.40 29.67 -21.26
N ARG A 197 15.55 29.05 -22.09
CA ARG A 197 15.96 28.50 -23.40
C ARG A 197 15.60 29.41 -24.58
N HIS A 198 14.68 30.34 -24.42
CA HIS A 198 14.38 31.39 -25.39
C HIS A 198 14.24 32.73 -24.65
N PRO A 199 15.33 33.53 -24.55
CA PRO A 199 15.26 34.87 -23.98
C PRO A 199 14.40 35.83 -24.82
#